data_AF-X0WXB9-F1
#
_entry.id   AF-X0WXB9-F1
#
_cell.length_a   1.000
_cell.length_b   1.000
_cell.length_c   1.000
_cell.angle_alpha   90.00
_cell.angle_beta   90.00
_cell.angle_gamma   90.00
#
_symmetry.space_group_name_H-M   'P 1'
#
loop_
_entity.id
_entity.type
_entity.pdbx_description
1 polymer ?
#
loop_
_entity_poly.entity_id
_entity_poly.type
_entity_poly.pdbx_seq_one_letter_code
_entity_poly.pdbx_strand_id
1 'polypeptide(L)'
;AEDTHQATVEECLRALAPNGVLLMRSGDQWQRTVKPWPAEMDDWTHYFHGPDGNPTGDDQLVAPPQRLQWLGGPGWSRHHDHMASMTSLVSASGRVFYILDEGSRASIQLPSHWRLIARDAFNGTILWKRDIPEWASKEFGLKSGPAHLLRRLVAVGRHLYVTLGIDAPTMILDAANGETLATCEGSEYTREIVVVDDTVLLVVGHEKSRLPDFRRVGTYVWSNTRASNMGWGWHGAARTIVACDAISGKRRWQVQLPVA
;
A
#
# COMPACT_ATOMS: atom_id res chain seq x y z
N ALA A 1 30.82 -10.09 14.59
CA ALA A 1 32.06 -10.87 14.72
C ALA A 1 32.89 -10.58 13.48
N GLU A 2 34.11 -10.09 13.65
CA GLU A 2 34.91 -9.50 12.55
C GLU A 2 35.88 -10.48 11.89
N ASP A 3 36.15 -11.63 12.53
CA ASP A 3 36.92 -12.74 11.96
C ASP A 3 35.99 -13.91 11.61
N THR A 4 35.90 -14.24 10.32
CA THR A 4 35.08 -15.35 9.78
C THR A 4 35.78 -16.70 9.84
N HIS A 5 36.75 -16.91 10.74
CA HIS A 5 37.47 -18.19 10.87
C HIS A 5 36.55 -19.41 11.15
N GLN A 6 35.25 -19.23 11.36
CA GLN A 6 34.28 -20.30 11.63
C GLN A 6 33.09 -20.39 10.65
N ALA A 7 32.88 -19.44 9.73
CA ALA A 7 31.71 -19.45 8.84
C ALA A 7 32.07 -19.11 7.39
N THR A 8 31.59 -19.91 6.44
CA THR A 8 31.75 -19.63 5.00
C THR A 8 30.91 -18.41 4.59
N VAL A 9 31.29 -17.74 3.50
CA VAL A 9 30.49 -16.63 2.93
C VAL A 9 29.06 -17.08 2.66
N GLU A 10 28.88 -18.31 2.19
CA GLU A 10 27.56 -18.91 1.97
C GLU A 10 26.74 -18.98 3.26
N GLU A 11 27.34 -19.43 4.36
CA GLU A 11 26.68 -19.49 5.67
C GLU A 11 26.33 -18.09 6.20
N CYS A 12 27.21 -17.11 5.98
CA CYS A 12 26.91 -15.71 6.31
C CYS A 12 25.72 -15.18 5.49
N LEU A 13 25.68 -15.42 4.17
CA LEU A 13 24.58 -15.02 3.30
C LEU A 13 23.27 -15.76 3.64
N ARG A 14 23.34 -17.01 4.12
CA ARG A 14 22.17 -17.77 4.59
C ARG A 14 21.45 -17.03 5.72
N ALA A 15 22.19 -16.42 6.64
CA ALA A 15 21.66 -15.68 7.78
C ALA A 15 21.04 -14.32 7.42
N LEU A 16 21.43 -13.71 6.30
CA LEU A 16 20.89 -12.41 5.87
C LEU A 16 19.50 -12.54 5.24
N ALA A 17 18.67 -11.51 5.41
CA ALA A 17 17.49 -11.32 4.57
C ALA A 17 17.90 -10.98 3.13
N PRO A 18 17.06 -11.24 2.11
CA PRO A 18 17.24 -10.72 0.76
C PRO A 18 17.60 -9.23 0.75
N ASN A 19 18.54 -8.83 -0.12
CA ASN A 19 19.15 -7.50 -0.18
C ASN A 19 19.97 -7.08 1.07
N GLY A 20 20.12 -7.95 2.06
CA GLY A 20 21.02 -7.74 3.19
C GLY A 20 22.48 -7.62 2.74
N VAL A 21 23.25 -6.80 3.45
CA VAL A 21 24.65 -6.50 3.13
C VAL A 21 25.58 -7.23 4.08
N LEU A 22 26.47 -8.06 3.54
CA LEU A 22 27.63 -8.62 4.23
C LEU A 22 28.83 -7.70 4.01
N LEU A 23 29.41 -7.22 5.10
CA LEU A 23 30.73 -6.58 5.10
C LEU A 23 31.70 -7.55 5.75
N MET A 24 32.67 -8.05 4.98
CA MET A 24 33.67 -8.99 5.46
C MET A 24 35.06 -8.35 5.33
N ARG A 25 35.83 -8.36 6.42
CA ARG A 25 37.19 -7.83 6.43
C ARG A 25 38.16 -8.88 5.89
N SER A 26 39.06 -8.48 5.01
CA SER A 26 40.18 -9.29 4.52
C SER A 26 41.44 -8.43 4.63
N GLY A 27 42.27 -8.68 5.65
CA GLY A 27 43.37 -7.78 6.02
C GLY A 27 42.86 -6.39 6.38
N ASP A 28 43.31 -5.35 5.68
CA ASP A 28 42.87 -3.96 5.88
C ASP A 28 41.75 -3.52 4.94
N GLN A 29 41.21 -4.42 4.13
CA GLN A 29 40.15 -4.12 3.18
C GLN A 29 38.80 -4.69 3.63
N TRP A 30 37.73 -3.98 3.31
CA TRP A 30 36.36 -4.45 3.49
C TRP A 30 35.77 -4.86 2.15
N GLN A 31 35.33 -6.12 2.06
CA GLN A 31 34.57 -6.62 0.93
C GLN A 31 33.07 -6.50 1.25
N ARG A 32 32.34 -5.82 0.35
CA ARG A 32 30.88 -5.69 0.42
C ARG A 32 30.22 -6.67 -0.53
N THR A 33 29.36 -7.54 0.00
CA THR A 33 28.53 -8.47 -0.76
C THR A 33 27.07 -8.26 -0.40
N VAL A 34 26.17 -8.25 -1.39
CA VAL A 34 24.73 -8.11 -1.15
C VAL A 34 24.06 -9.45 -1.45
N LYS A 35 23.22 -9.94 -0.54
CA LYS A 35 22.40 -11.13 -0.81
C LYS A 35 21.40 -10.81 -1.92
N PRO A 36 21.38 -11.56 -3.03
CA PRO A 36 20.44 -11.30 -4.11
C PRO A 36 18.99 -11.53 -3.67
N TRP A 37 18.06 -10.92 -4.40
CA TRP A 37 16.65 -11.27 -4.33
C TRP A 37 16.44 -12.67 -4.96
N PRO A 38 15.77 -13.62 -4.28
CA PRO A 38 15.45 -14.92 -4.87
C PRO A 38 14.48 -14.77 -6.05
N ALA A 39 14.73 -15.48 -7.15
CA ALA A 39 13.86 -15.40 -8.33
C ALA A 39 12.49 -16.06 -8.10
N GLU A 40 12.42 -16.95 -7.11
CA GLU A 40 11.26 -17.71 -6.69
C GLU A 40 10.40 -16.99 -5.62
N MET A 41 10.83 -15.79 -5.20
CA MET A 41 10.13 -14.95 -4.23
C MET A 41 9.41 -13.82 -4.96
N ASP A 42 8.10 -13.79 -4.77
CA ASP A 42 7.21 -12.91 -5.50
C ASP A 42 7.01 -11.55 -4.80
N ASP A 43 6.52 -10.58 -5.56
CA ASP A 43 6.02 -9.30 -5.05
C ASP A 43 4.47 -9.29 -5.12
N TRP A 44 3.82 -8.55 -4.22
CA TRP A 44 2.36 -8.34 -4.23
C TRP A 44 2.07 -6.86 -4.51
N THR A 45 2.25 -6.47 -5.76
CA THR A 45 2.36 -5.07 -6.21
C THR A 45 1.05 -4.28 -6.14
N HIS A 46 -0.09 -4.94 -6.35
CA HIS A 46 -1.44 -4.37 -6.39
C HIS A 46 -2.35 -5.07 -5.37
N TYR A 47 -3.56 -4.53 -5.17
CA TYR A 47 -4.53 -5.13 -4.24
C TYR A 47 -4.82 -6.62 -4.54
N PHE A 48 -4.98 -6.96 -5.82
CA PHE A 48 -5.10 -8.33 -6.30
C PHE A 48 -3.82 -8.77 -7.01
N HIS A 49 -2.71 -8.72 -6.27
CA HIS A 49 -1.36 -9.15 -6.67
C HIS A 49 -0.73 -8.33 -7.79
N GLY A 50 -1.19 -8.47 -9.03
CA GLY A 50 -0.64 -7.83 -10.22
C GLY A 50 -1.61 -6.88 -10.93
N PRO A 51 -1.16 -6.24 -12.03
CA PRO A 51 -2.02 -5.40 -12.87
C PRO A 51 -3.10 -6.18 -13.63
N ASP A 52 -2.96 -7.50 -13.74
CA ASP A 52 -3.96 -8.42 -14.30
C ASP A 52 -5.16 -8.66 -13.35
N GLY A 53 -4.99 -8.35 -12.06
CA GLY A 53 -6.02 -8.48 -11.04
C GLY A 53 -6.32 -9.92 -10.61
N ASN A 54 -5.37 -10.85 -10.80
CA ASN A 54 -5.51 -12.23 -10.35
C ASN A 54 -4.98 -12.39 -8.92
N PRO A 55 -5.79 -12.73 -7.90
CA PRO A 55 -5.38 -12.75 -6.50
C PRO A 55 -4.58 -14.01 -6.11
N THR A 56 -3.55 -14.35 -6.88
CA THR A 56 -2.67 -15.51 -6.67
C THR A 56 -1.22 -15.09 -6.88
N GLY A 57 -0.34 -15.40 -5.92
CA GLY A 57 1.09 -15.14 -6.06
C GLY A 57 1.83 -16.27 -6.78
N ASP A 58 3.01 -15.95 -7.30
CA ASP A 58 3.92 -16.83 -8.04
C ASP A 58 5.04 -17.41 -7.14
N ASP A 59 4.92 -17.26 -5.82
CA ASP A 59 5.89 -17.76 -4.83
C ASP A 59 6.11 -19.28 -4.95
N GLN A 60 7.37 -19.70 -5.06
CA GLN A 60 7.76 -21.12 -5.06
C GLN A 60 8.55 -21.54 -3.81
N LEU A 61 8.93 -20.56 -2.97
CA LEU A 61 9.68 -20.82 -1.73
C LEU A 61 8.80 -21.11 -0.51
N VAL A 62 7.50 -20.84 -0.61
CA VAL A 62 6.59 -20.86 0.54
C VAL A 62 6.01 -22.27 0.72
N ALA A 63 6.29 -22.87 1.87
CA ALA A 63 5.62 -24.05 2.39
C ALA A 63 4.60 -23.64 3.48
N PRO A 64 3.73 -24.54 3.99
CA PRO A 64 2.83 -24.22 5.09
C PRO A 64 3.57 -23.52 6.25
N PRO A 65 3.12 -22.33 6.69
CA PRO A 65 3.84 -21.56 7.72
C PRO A 65 3.99 -22.33 9.03
N GLN A 66 5.21 -22.43 9.56
CA GLN A 66 5.51 -23.18 10.80
C GLN A 66 5.80 -22.28 12.01
N ARG A 67 6.09 -21.00 11.78
CA ARG A 67 6.46 -20.05 12.84
C ARG A 67 6.04 -18.64 12.46
N LEU A 68 5.81 -17.80 13.48
CA LEU A 68 5.66 -16.37 13.31
C LEU A 68 7.05 -15.74 13.13
N GLN A 69 7.26 -14.98 12.05
CA GLN A 69 8.53 -14.30 11.82
C GLN A 69 8.65 -13.01 12.63
N TRP A 70 7.61 -12.18 12.63
CA TRP A 70 7.53 -10.96 13.43
C TRP A 70 6.06 -10.58 13.64
N LEU A 71 5.83 -9.78 14.69
CA LEU A 71 4.53 -9.15 14.98
C LEU A 71 4.74 -7.64 15.07
N GLY A 72 4.09 -6.89 14.17
CA GLY A 72 4.12 -5.43 14.15
C GLY A 72 2.95 -4.82 14.91
N GLY A 73 3.17 -3.68 15.57
CA GLY A 73 2.08 -2.88 16.13
C GLY A 73 1.31 -2.07 15.06
N PRO A 74 0.14 -1.51 15.40
CA PRO A 74 -0.55 -1.65 16.69
C PRO A 74 -1.21 -3.04 16.81
N GLY A 75 -1.26 -3.60 18.01
CA GLY A 75 -1.88 -4.92 18.25
C GLY A 75 -3.41 -4.94 18.09
N TRP A 76 -4.06 -3.78 17.94
CA TRP A 76 -5.50 -3.66 17.74
C TRP A 76 -5.81 -2.51 16.78
N SER A 77 -6.78 -2.71 15.90
CA SER A 77 -7.40 -1.65 15.09
C SER A 77 -8.39 -0.83 15.93
N ARG A 78 -8.99 0.22 15.34
CA ARG A 78 -9.85 1.15 16.10
C ARG A 78 -11.20 0.57 16.50
N HIS A 79 -11.83 -0.21 15.62
CA HIS A 79 -13.15 -0.80 15.87
C HIS A 79 -13.43 -1.93 14.86
N HIS A 80 -14.16 -2.97 15.27
CA HIS A 80 -14.52 -4.09 14.39
C HIS A 80 -15.85 -3.88 13.64
N ASP A 81 -16.84 -3.21 14.24
CA ASP A 81 -18.15 -2.93 13.61
C ASP A 81 -18.23 -1.75 12.63
N HIS A 82 -17.10 -1.18 12.24
CA HIS A 82 -17.04 -0.05 11.31
C HIS A 82 -16.17 -0.43 10.10
N MET A 83 -15.92 0.52 9.20
CA MET A 83 -14.92 0.35 8.16
C MET A 83 -13.57 -0.02 8.79
N ALA A 84 -12.89 -0.99 8.17
CA ALA A 84 -11.61 -1.45 8.64
C ALA A 84 -10.62 -0.28 8.74
N SER A 85 -9.86 -0.21 9.84
CA SER A 85 -8.82 0.81 10.01
C SER A 85 -7.69 0.65 9.00
N MET A 86 -7.53 -0.53 8.39
CA MET A 86 -6.59 -0.76 7.29
C MET A 86 -7.36 -0.80 5.97
N THR A 87 -6.96 -0.01 4.98
CA THR A 87 -7.71 0.12 3.71
C THR A 87 -6.98 -0.41 2.49
N SER A 88 -5.65 -0.57 2.53
CA SER A 88 -4.86 -1.11 1.42
C SER A 88 -3.58 -1.70 1.98
N LEU A 89 -3.06 -2.78 1.37
CA LEU A 89 -1.77 -3.38 1.69
C LEU A 89 -1.16 -3.97 0.41
N VAL A 90 0.12 -3.69 0.19
CA VAL A 90 0.93 -4.22 -0.92
C VAL A 90 2.35 -4.53 -0.43
N SER A 91 3.08 -5.38 -1.14
CA SER A 91 4.46 -5.72 -0.84
C SER A 91 5.30 -5.64 -2.11
N ALA A 92 6.43 -4.94 -2.05
CA ALA A 92 7.38 -4.95 -3.16
C ALA A 92 8.81 -4.74 -2.67
N SER A 93 9.77 -5.42 -3.30
CA SER A 93 11.22 -5.18 -3.09
C SER A 93 11.62 -5.21 -1.61
N GLY A 94 11.10 -6.19 -0.86
CA GLY A 94 11.41 -6.41 0.55
C GLY A 94 10.74 -5.47 1.54
N ARG A 95 9.67 -4.77 1.13
CA ARG A 95 8.92 -3.84 1.98
C ARG A 95 7.43 -4.09 1.91
N VAL A 96 6.75 -3.89 3.03
CA VAL A 96 5.28 -3.89 3.12
C VAL A 96 4.80 -2.45 3.27
N PHE A 97 3.84 -2.06 2.44
CA PHE A 97 3.19 -0.76 2.48
C PHE A 97 1.71 -0.92 2.77
N TYR A 98 1.17 -0.09 3.66
CA TYR A 98 -0.25 -0.13 3.96
C TYR A 98 -0.77 1.22 4.46
N ILE A 99 -2.07 1.46 4.24
CA ILE A 99 -2.76 2.64 4.77
C ILE A 99 -3.56 2.23 6.00
N LEU A 100 -3.28 2.88 7.15
CA LEU A 100 -3.87 2.59 8.44
C LEU A 100 -4.37 3.86 9.14
N ASP A 101 -5.54 3.81 9.77
CA ASP A 101 -6.01 4.79 10.74
C ASP A 101 -5.38 4.51 12.12
N GLU A 102 -4.37 5.31 12.49
CA GLU A 102 -3.71 5.29 13.80
C GLU A 102 -4.42 6.17 14.85
N GLY A 103 -5.66 6.59 14.58
CA GLY A 103 -6.53 7.30 15.52
C GLY A 103 -6.70 6.57 16.85
N SER A 104 -7.10 7.31 17.88
CA SER A 104 -7.29 6.73 19.21
C SER A 104 -8.25 5.53 19.18
N ARG A 105 -7.83 4.45 19.84
CA ARG A 105 -8.59 3.20 20.01
C ARG A 105 -9.59 3.26 21.17
N ALA A 106 -9.55 4.33 21.97
CA ALA A 106 -10.45 4.50 23.12
C ALA A 106 -11.92 4.64 22.68
N SER A 107 -12.15 5.24 21.52
CA SER A 107 -13.47 5.33 20.91
C SER A 107 -13.33 5.56 19.41
N ILE A 108 -14.17 4.89 18.64
CA ILE A 108 -14.28 5.14 17.20
C ILE A 108 -14.72 6.56 16.92
N GLN A 109 -15.44 7.25 17.81
CA GLN A 109 -15.93 8.61 17.58
C GLN A 109 -14.81 9.67 17.54
N LEU A 110 -13.64 9.36 18.09
CA LEU A 110 -12.49 10.27 18.07
C LEU A 110 -11.93 10.45 16.64
N PRO A 111 -11.23 11.56 16.35
CA PRO A 111 -10.68 11.81 15.02
C PRO A 111 -9.83 10.64 14.48
N SER A 112 -9.89 10.43 13.16
CA SER A 112 -8.98 9.53 12.46
C SER A 112 -7.61 10.18 12.27
N HIS A 113 -6.57 9.36 12.24
CA HIS A 113 -5.21 9.74 11.86
C HIS A 113 -4.70 8.75 10.81
N TRP A 114 -5.12 8.97 9.55
CA TRP A 114 -4.75 8.11 8.44
C TRP A 114 -3.30 8.30 8.05
N ARG A 115 -2.59 7.20 7.86
CA ARG A 115 -1.19 7.20 7.45
C ARG A 115 -0.89 6.12 6.44
N LEU A 116 -0.06 6.45 5.47
CA LEU A 116 0.69 5.48 4.70
C LEU A 116 1.93 5.08 5.50
N ILE A 117 2.15 3.79 5.67
CA ILE A 117 3.21 3.24 6.51
C ILE A 117 4.02 2.24 5.67
N ALA A 118 5.34 2.40 5.70
CA ALA A 118 6.28 1.44 5.12
C ALA A 118 7.01 0.67 6.22
N ARG A 119 7.13 -0.64 6.03
CA ARG A 119 7.91 -1.54 6.88
C ARG A 119 8.89 -2.35 6.08
N ASP A 120 9.99 -2.71 6.72
CA ASP A 120 10.81 -3.83 6.29
C ASP A 120 9.98 -5.13 6.39
N ALA A 121 9.89 -5.89 5.29
CA ALA A 121 9.06 -7.09 5.23
C ALA A 121 9.65 -8.27 6.02
N PHE A 122 10.95 -8.28 6.29
CA PHE A 122 11.65 -9.40 6.93
C PHE A 122 11.75 -9.27 8.45
N ASN A 123 11.65 -8.06 8.99
CA ASN A 123 11.73 -7.83 10.44
C ASN A 123 10.60 -6.94 11.01
N GLY A 124 9.75 -6.35 10.16
CA GLY A 124 8.60 -5.54 10.58
C GLY A 124 8.96 -4.14 11.08
N THR A 125 10.22 -3.70 10.99
CA THR A 125 10.65 -2.35 11.40
C THR A 125 9.93 -1.29 10.57
N ILE A 126 9.38 -0.27 11.22
CA ILE A 126 8.81 0.90 10.52
C ILE A 126 9.96 1.70 9.93
N LEU A 127 9.96 1.85 8.61
CA LEU A 127 10.97 2.62 7.89
C LEU A 127 10.60 4.10 7.86
N TRP A 128 9.35 4.40 7.48
CA TRP A 128 8.83 5.76 7.41
C TRP A 128 7.31 5.76 7.44
N LYS A 129 6.73 6.94 7.66
CA LYS A 129 5.29 7.20 7.61
C LYS A 129 4.99 8.50 6.89
N ARG A 130 3.85 8.56 6.20
CA ARG A 130 3.30 9.77 5.55
C ARG A 130 1.87 9.99 6.04
N ASP A 131 1.55 11.21 6.44
CA ASP A 131 0.20 11.56 6.87
C ASP A 131 -0.74 11.68 5.65
N ILE A 132 -2.00 11.26 5.85
CA ILE A 132 -3.10 11.41 4.91
C ILE A 132 -4.17 12.26 5.62
N PRO A 133 -4.21 13.59 5.39
CA PRO A 133 -5.07 14.48 6.16
C PRO A 133 -6.56 14.17 6.06
N GLU A 134 -7.01 13.73 4.88
CA GLU A 134 -8.41 13.44 4.60
C GLU A 134 -8.55 12.12 3.83
N TRP A 135 -9.42 11.25 4.33
CA TRP A 135 -9.72 9.94 3.75
C TRP A 135 -11.23 9.65 3.84
N ALA A 136 -11.65 8.43 3.52
CA ALA A 136 -13.03 8.03 3.77
C ALA A 136 -13.37 8.04 5.27
N SER A 137 -14.64 8.33 5.56
CA SER A 137 -15.14 8.35 6.93
C SER A 137 -14.97 6.98 7.61
N LYS A 138 -14.40 6.97 8.82
CA LYS A 138 -14.37 5.78 9.69
C LYS A 138 -15.77 5.26 10.06
N GLU A 139 -16.82 6.06 9.86
CA GLU A 139 -18.18 5.76 10.30
C GLU A 139 -18.92 4.78 9.38
N PHE A 140 -18.39 4.47 8.20
CA PHE A 140 -18.93 3.45 7.32
C PHE A 140 -19.18 2.14 8.09
N GLY A 141 -20.29 1.47 7.77
CA GLY A 141 -20.73 0.28 8.51
C GLY A 141 -19.76 -0.89 8.42
N LEU A 142 -19.97 -1.89 9.28
CA LEU A 142 -19.20 -3.13 9.34
C LEU A 142 -18.93 -3.68 7.93
N LYS A 143 -17.64 -3.83 7.59
CA LYS A 143 -17.18 -4.38 6.29
C LYS A 143 -17.80 -3.70 5.06
N SER A 144 -18.25 -2.46 5.21
CA SER A 144 -18.95 -1.69 4.16
C SER A 144 -18.15 -0.45 3.74
N GLY A 145 -16.83 -0.53 3.90
CA GLY A 145 -15.92 0.49 3.39
C GLY A 145 -15.94 0.53 1.85
N PRO A 146 -15.71 1.69 1.23
CA PRO A 146 -15.71 1.80 -0.23
C PRO A 146 -14.63 0.95 -0.89
N ALA A 147 -15.01 0.08 -1.83
CA ALA A 147 -14.12 -0.93 -2.42
C ALA A 147 -12.91 -0.34 -3.17
N HIS A 148 -13.06 0.81 -3.80
CA HIS A 148 -11.97 1.43 -4.56
C HIS A 148 -10.83 1.94 -3.66
N LEU A 149 -11.03 2.13 -2.34
CA LEU A 149 -9.94 2.52 -1.44
C LEU A 149 -8.79 1.51 -1.45
N LEU A 150 -9.11 0.23 -1.65
CA LEU A 150 -8.15 -0.86 -1.73
C LEU A 150 -7.20 -0.71 -2.93
N ARG A 151 -7.65 -0.03 -4.00
CA ARG A 151 -6.95 0.14 -5.28
C ARG A 151 -6.20 1.46 -5.41
N ARG A 152 -5.90 2.13 -4.29
CA ARG A 152 -5.22 3.45 -4.26
C ARG A 152 -3.77 3.39 -3.79
N LEU A 153 -3.23 2.18 -3.66
CA LEU A 153 -1.85 1.93 -3.24
C LEU A 153 -1.28 0.82 -4.12
N VAL A 154 -0.20 1.13 -4.84
CA VAL A 154 0.51 0.20 -5.72
C VAL A 154 2.02 0.36 -5.51
N ALA A 155 2.76 -0.74 -5.43
CA ALA A 155 4.21 -0.74 -5.26
C ALA A 155 4.86 -1.56 -6.38
N VAL A 156 5.73 -0.95 -7.20
CA VAL A 156 6.43 -1.64 -8.29
C VAL A 156 7.91 -1.25 -8.27
N GLY A 157 8.78 -2.22 -8.00
CA GLY A 157 10.21 -1.99 -7.85
C GLY A 157 10.51 -0.94 -6.77
N ARG A 158 11.16 0.17 -7.14
CA ARG A 158 11.48 1.26 -6.20
C ARG A 158 10.39 2.33 -6.05
N HIS A 159 9.30 2.23 -6.81
CA HIS A 159 8.28 3.27 -6.86
C HIS A 159 7.03 2.83 -6.13
N LEU A 160 6.43 3.77 -5.39
CA LEU A 160 5.16 3.61 -4.73
C LEU A 160 4.18 4.65 -5.27
N TYR A 161 3.03 4.20 -5.75
CA TYR A 161 1.99 5.01 -6.35
C TYR A 161 0.82 5.08 -5.40
N VAL A 162 0.45 6.29 -4.99
CA VAL A 162 -0.54 6.49 -3.94
C VAL A 162 -1.18 7.87 -4.03
N THR A 163 -2.41 7.99 -3.55
CA THR A 163 -3.02 9.29 -3.25
C THR A 163 -2.89 9.61 -1.77
N LEU A 164 -2.21 10.70 -1.39
CA LEU A 164 -2.10 11.15 0.01
C LEU A 164 -3.29 12.04 0.42
N GLY A 165 -4.49 11.59 0.07
CA GLY A 165 -5.77 12.24 0.31
C GLY A 165 -6.86 11.63 -0.56
N ILE A 166 -8.12 11.72 -0.14
CA ILE A 166 -9.23 11.12 -0.89
C ILE A 166 -9.41 11.71 -2.30
N ASP A 167 -9.10 13.00 -2.45
CA ASP A 167 -9.19 13.74 -3.70
C ASP A 167 -7.84 14.25 -4.20
N ALA A 168 -6.76 13.90 -3.49
CA ALA A 168 -5.41 14.26 -3.88
C ALA A 168 -5.00 13.59 -5.21
N PRO A 169 -4.08 14.21 -5.96
CA PRO A 169 -3.50 13.59 -7.13
C PRO A 169 -2.70 12.33 -6.77
N THR A 170 -2.46 11.49 -7.77
CA THR A 170 -1.58 10.33 -7.61
C THR A 170 -0.13 10.80 -7.57
N MET A 171 0.56 10.45 -6.49
CA MET A 171 1.98 10.72 -6.29
C MET A 171 2.80 9.46 -6.54
N ILE A 172 3.99 9.66 -7.11
CA ILE A 172 5.02 8.65 -7.24
C ILE A 172 6.04 8.94 -6.13
N LEU A 173 6.19 8.02 -5.20
CA LEU A 173 7.10 8.12 -4.06
C LEU A 173 8.28 7.15 -4.24
N ASP A 174 9.42 7.50 -3.67
CA ASP A 174 10.51 6.54 -3.45
C ASP A 174 10.10 5.56 -2.34
N ALA A 175 10.11 4.28 -2.65
CA ALA A 175 9.65 3.22 -1.75
C ALA A 175 10.55 3.07 -0.50
N ALA A 176 11.83 3.46 -0.57
CA ALA A 176 12.79 3.31 0.50
C ALA A 176 12.66 4.40 1.58
N ASN A 177 12.34 5.64 1.20
CA ASN A 177 12.32 6.79 2.11
C ASN A 177 10.99 7.56 2.18
N GLY A 178 10.04 7.29 1.27
CA GLY A 178 8.73 7.92 1.22
C GLY A 178 8.73 9.36 0.66
N GLU A 179 9.84 9.81 0.07
CA GLU A 179 9.95 11.10 -0.59
C GLU A 179 9.16 11.12 -1.89
N THR A 180 8.54 12.27 -2.19
CA THR A 180 7.80 12.45 -3.45
C THR A 180 8.77 12.70 -4.59
N LEU A 181 8.76 11.82 -5.59
CA LEU A 181 9.58 11.91 -6.79
C LEU A 181 8.85 12.67 -7.90
N ALA A 182 7.55 12.40 -8.07
CA ALA A 182 6.72 13.04 -9.08
C ALA A 182 5.23 13.02 -8.68
N THR A 183 4.43 13.79 -9.39
CA THR A 183 2.96 13.77 -9.30
C THR A 183 2.40 13.58 -10.70
N CYS A 184 1.45 12.64 -10.84
CA CYS A 184 0.83 12.35 -12.13
C CYS A 184 -0.03 13.53 -12.60
N GLU A 185 0.20 14.02 -13.81
CA GLU A 185 -0.52 15.17 -14.37
C GLU A 185 -2.01 14.87 -14.60
N GLY A 186 -2.90 15.75 -14.11
CA GLY A 186 -4.36 15.63 -14.28
C GLY A 186 -4.97 14.45 -13.51
N SER A 187 -4.37 14.10 -12.36
CA SER A 187 -4.75 12.94 -11.55
C SER A 187 -5.49 13.29 -10.26
N GLU A 188 -5.85 14.55 -10.04
CA GLU A 188 -6.77 14.94 -8.97
C GLU A 188 -8.03 14.07 -9.03
N TYR A 189 -8.62 13.72 -7.88
CA TYR A 189 -9.78 12.83 -7.82
C TYR A 189 -9.53 11.41 -8.37
N THR A 190 -8.29 10.93 -8.43
CA THR A 190 -8.00 9.51 -8.70
C THR A 190 -8.84 8.63 -7.75
N ARG A 191 -9.38 7.53 -8.25
CA ARG A 191 -10.18 6.53 -7.54
C ARG A 191 -9.50 5.18 -7.51
N GLU A 192 -8.80 4.82 -8.58
CA GLU A 192 -8.06 3.56 -8.74
C GLU A 192 -6.76 3.80 -9.51
N ILE A 193 -5.74 3.02 -9.17
CA ILE A 193 -4.40 3.06 -9.76
C ILE A 193 -4.07 1.65 -10.25
N VAL A 194 -3.60 1.55 -11.49
CA VAL A 194 -2.99 0.35 -12.06
C VAL A 194 -1.67 0.73 -12.69
N VAL A 195 -0.60 -0.02 -12.42
CA VAL A 195 0.72 0.20 -13.01
C VAL A 195 1.08 -1.03 -13.84
N VAL A 196 1.29 -0.80 -15.12
CA VAL A 196 1.67 -1.82 -16.10
C VAL A 196 2.85 -1.30 -16.89
N ASP A 197 3.94 -2.08 -16.91
CA ASP A 197 5.20 -1.70 -17.53
C ASP A 197 5.68 -0.30 -17.10
N ASP A 198 5.73 0.63 -18.06
CA ASP A 198 6.17 2.02 -17.88
C ASP A 198 5.00 3.02 -17.76
N THR A 199 3.78 2.52 -17.57
CA THR A 199 2.54 3.30 -17.61
C THR A 199 1.73 3.15 -16.33
N VAL A 200 1.28 4.28 -15.79
CA VAL A 200 0.32 4.37 -14.68
C VAL A 200 -1.03 4.73 -15.27
N LEU A 201 -2.00 3.84 -15.15
CA LEU A 201 -3.40 4.04 -15.51
C LEU A 201 -4.18 4.48 -14.28
N LEU A 202 -4.90 5.59 -14.42
CA LEU A 202 -5.59 6.26 -13.33
C LEU A 202 -7.06 6.41 -13.69
N VAL A 203 -7.94 5.88 -12.83
CA VAL A 203 -9.37 6.15 -12.93
C VAL A 203 -9.67 7.44 -12.18
N VAL A 204 -9.90 8.53 -12.91
CA VAL A 204 -10.08 9.89 -12.38
C VAL A 204 -11.56 10.28 -12.38
N GLY A 205 -12.08 10.66 -11.21
CA GLY A 205 -13.41 11.24 -11.08
C GLY A 205 -13.45 12.71 -11.50
N HIS A 206 -14.65 13.26 -11.72
CA HIS A 206 -14.84 14.67 -12.08
C HIS A 206 -15.36 15.52 -10.91
N GLU A 207 -15.59 14.89 -9.77
CA GLU A 207 -16.22 15.49 -8.59
C GLU A 207 -15.47 15.07 -7.34
N LYS A 208 -15.55 15.93 -6.31
CA LYS A 208 -15.06 15.63 -4.97
C LYS A 208 -15.71 14.36 -4.43
N SER A 209 -14.91 13.58 -3.70
CA SER A 209 -15.41 12.39 -3.04
C SER A 209 -16.34 12.79 -1.91
N ARG A 210 -17.57 12.30 -1.93
CA ARG A 210 -18.48 12.42 -0.78
C ARG A 210 -18.08 11.53 0.39
N LEU A 211 -17.23 10.52 0.20
CA LEU A 211 -16.93 9.49 1.22
C LEU A 211 -16.49 10.02 2.61
N PRO A 212 -15.78 11.16 2.74
CA PRO A 212 -15.50 11.76 4.04
C PRO A 212 -16.77 12.20 4.80
N ASP A 213 -17.87 12.43 4.09
CA ASP A 213 -19.12 12.97 4.64
C ASP A 213 -20.06 11.89 5.18
N PHE A 214 -19.75 10.59 5.03
CA PHE A 214 -20.60 9.55 5.59
C PHE A 214 -20.71 9.74 7.12
N ARG A 215 -21.95 9.77 7.60
CA ARG A 215 -22.31 9.80 9.03
C ARG A 215 -23.25 8.64 9.31
N ARG A 216 -23.16 8.10 10.51
CA ARG A 216 -24.08 7.06 10.97
C ARG A 216 -25.52 7.56 10.92
N VAL A 217 -26.41 6.71 10.44
CA VAL A 217 -27.85 7.01 10.29
C VAL A 217 -28.69 6.40 11.43
N GLY A 218 -28.07 5.57 12.28
CA GLY A 218 -28.76 4.96 13.41
C GLY A 218 -27.82 4.28 14.41
N THR A 219 -28.41 3.81 15.50
CA THR A 219 -27.68 3.19 16.61
C THR A 219 -27.09 1.83 16.23
N TYR A 220 -27.86 1.00 15.52
CA TYR A 220 -27.49 -0.40 15.25
C TYR A 220 -26.55 -0.57 14.05
N VAL A 221 -25.62 -1.53 14.15
CA VAL A 221 -24.61 -1.84 13.13
C VAL A 221 -25.25 -2.09 11.76
N TRP A 222 -26.27 -2.94 11.70
CA TRP A 222 -26.92 -3.32 10.44
C TRP A 222 -27.63 -2.16 9.73
N SER A 223 -28.15 -1.18 10.47
CA SER A 223 -28.71 0.04 9.88
C SER A 223 -27.64 0.84 9.16
N ASN A 224 -26.45 0.96 9.75
CA ASN A 224 -25.32 1.69 9.15
C ASN A 224 -24.69 0.93 7.98
N THR A 225 -24.55 -0.40 8.08
CA THR A 225 -24.13 -1.28 6.96
C THR A 225 -25.07 -1.14 5.77
N ARG A 226 -26.40 -1.21 6.00
CA ARG A 226 -27.38 -1.05 4.92
C ARG A 226 -27.30 0.33 4.26
N ALA A 227 -27.21 1.39 5.06
CA ALA A 227 -27.08 2.76 4.55
C ALA A 227 -25.81 2.94 3.72
N SER A 228 -24.68 2.41 4.20
CA SER A 228 -23.40 2.40 3.50
C SER A 228 -23.52 1.71 2.13
N ASN A 229 -24.09 0.51 2.10
CA ASN A 229 -24.14 -0.30 0.87
C ASN A 229 -25.12 0.24 -0.19
N MET A 230 -26.27 0.78 0.22
CA MET A 230 -27.31 1.20 -0.73
C MET A 230 -27.13 2.63 -1.24
N GLY A 231 -26.64 3.54 -0.39
CA GLY A 231 -26.61 4.97 -0.71
C GLY A 231 -25.27 5.51 -1.17
N TRP A 232 -24.18 4.79 -0.89
CA TRP A 232 -22.81 5.31 -0.96
C TRP A 232 -21.91 4.63 -2.00
N GLY A 233 -22.46 3.69 -2.78
CA GLY A 233 -21.82 3.16 -3.97
C GLY A 233 -21.58 4.21 -5.05
N TRP A 234 -20.86 3.82 -6.11
CA TRP A 234 -20.71 4.65 -7.29
C TRP A 234 -22.01 4.63 -8.11
N HIS A 235 -22.46 5.81 -8.53
CA HIS A 235 -23.76 6.02 -9.18
C HIS A 235 -23.69 6.06 -10.70
N GLY A 236 -22.64 5.50 -11.31
CA GLY A 236 -22.48 5.52 -12.77
C GLY A 236 -21.99 6.85 -13.35
N ALA A 237 -21.57 7.80 -12.51
CA ALA A 237 -21.03 9.09 -12.97
C ALA A 237 -19.80 8.86 -13.85
N ALA A 238 -19.71 9.58 -14.98
CA ALA A 238 -18.61 9.45 -15.93
C ALA A 238 -17.25 9.69 -15.25
N ARG A 239 -16.23 8.99 -15.75
CA ARG A 239 -14.85 9.10 -15.27
C ARG A 239 -13.91 9.18 -16.47
N THR A 240 -12.69 9.62 -16.20
CA THR A 240 -11.62 9.67 -17.19
C THR A 240 -10.58 8.63 -16.83
N ILE A 241 -10.11 7.87 -17.81
CA ILE A 241 -8.85 7.13 -17.68
C ILE A 241 -7.74 8.08 -18.10
N VAL A 242 -6.80 8.34 -17.19
CA VAL A 242 -5.59 9.11 -17.46
C VAL A 242 -4.41 8.15 -17.45
N ALA A 243 -3.60 8.18 -18.50
CA ALA A 243 -2.36 7.43 -18.56
C ALA A 243 -1.17 8.36 -18.37
N CYS A 244 -0.30 8.02 -17.43
CA CYS A 244 0.91 8.75 -17.12
C CYS A 244 2.14 7.85 -17.29
N ASP A 245 3.27 8.46 -17.60
CA ASP A 245 4.58 7.82 -17.50
C ASP A 245 4.89 7.46 -16.05
N ALA A 246 5.31 6.21 -15.80
CA ALA A 246 5.48 5.67 -14.46
C ALA A 246 6.66 6.21 -13.66
N ILE A 247 7.56 6.97 -14.31
CA ILE A 247 8.71 7.58 -13.64
C ILE A 247 8.47 9.08 -13.46
N SER A 248 8.14 9.77 -14.56
CA SER A 248 8.03 11.23 -14.58
C SER A 248 6.65 11.75 -14.17
N GLY A 249 5.61 10.91 -14.18
CA GLY A 249 4.22 11.33 -13.94
C GLY A 249 3.60 12.13 -15.10
N LYS A 250 4.33 12.38 -16.19
CA LYS A 250 3.83 13.14 -17.34
C LYS A 250 2.68 12.40 -18.00
N ARG A 251 1.59 13.12 -18.30
CA ARG A 251 0.43 12.52 -18.97
C ARG A 251 0.80 12.15 -20.40
N ARG A 252 0.53 10.90 -20.77
CA ARG A 252 0.67 10.37 -22.13
C ARG A 252 -0.60 10.61 -22.92
N TRP A 253 -1.75 10.27 -22.34
CA TRP A 253 -3.07 10.44 -22.95
C TRP A 253 -4.17 10.41 -21.88
N GLN A 254 -5.38 10.77 -22.28
CA GLN A 254 -6.58 10.59 -21.46
C GLN A 254 -7.78 10.24 -22.35
N VAL A 255 -8.72 9.47 -21.81
CA VAL A 255 -9.99 9.14 -22.49
C VAL A 255 -11.13 9.13 -21.49
N GLN A 256 -12.26 9.74 -21.85
CA GLN A 256 -13.47 9.69 -21.06
C GLN A 256 -14.30 8.48 -21.49
N LEU A 257 -14.68 7.65 -20.53
CA LEU A 257 -15.52 6.48 -20.76
C LEU A 257 -16.59 6.41 -19.64
N PRO A 258 -17.70 5.70 -19.86
CA PRO A 258 -18.48 5.17 -18.74
C PRO A 258 -17.62 4.09 -18.06
N VAL A 259 -16.68 4.49 -17.20
CA VAL A 259 -15.75 3.58 -16.52
C VAL A 259 -16.48 2.96 -15.33
N ALA A 260 -16.67 1.63 -15.36
CA ALA A 260 -17.29 0.83 -14.31
C ALA A 260 -16.50 0.85 -12.97
#